data_AF-A0A915MIL6-F1
#
_entry.id   AF-A0A915MIL6-F1
#
_cell.length_a   1.000
_cell.length_b   1.000
_cell.length_c   1.000
_cell.angle_alpha   90.00
_cell.angle_beta   90.00
_cell.angle_gamma   90.00
#
_symmetry.space_group_name_H-M   'P 1'
#
loop_
_entity.id
_entity.type
_entity.pdbx_description
1 polymer ?
#
loop_
_entity_poly.entity_id
_entity_poly.type
_entity_poly.pdbx_seq_one_letter_code
_entity_poly.pdbx_strand_id
1 'polypeptide(L)'
;MTRFDFLRLIVSRSRLDWEIHPFCHDCILGLASAAVGEIPLAKGGIGLRCMMTGCDNPILYSEIYKLLPTNIQNKLEERIFEENIGMALIDNLERCKKCNFAIELEMDKNTNKVFDCIACNAQFCRICERDWDDEHIGLSCEEMDRKDKRDKKEREIEKKLNEAIVRKCPKCGIAFIKRDGCNKMTCRCGMTQCYICRESGIQYAHFCQHFRDPNNPNCNHCNKKCFLHEDANKRDEQLIKEIREGEEAET
;
A
#
# COMPACT_ATOMS: atom_id res chain seq x y z
N MET A 1 38.93 -24.97 19.23
CA MET A 1 38.19 -26.16 18.76
C MET A 1 36.75 -25.99 19.21
N THR A 2 35.91 -25.39 18.37
CA THR A 2 34.49 -25.15 18.64
C THR A 2 33.74 -26.47 18.54
N ARG A 3 33.20 -26.96 19.67
CA ARG A 3 32.19 -28.03 19.67
C ARG A 3 30.98 -27.49 18.92
N PHE A 4 30.77 -27.95 17.69
CA PHE A 4 29.49 -27.79 17.02
C PHE A 4 28.53 -28.82 17.64
N ASP A 5 27.73 -28.37 18.61
CA ASP A 5 26.65 -29.18 19.17
C ASP A 5 25.54 -29.29 18.12
N PHE A 6 25.67 -30.28 17.24
CA PHE A 6 24.63 -30.61 16.26
C PHE A 6 23.45 -31.26 16.98
N LEU A 7 22.27 -30.66 16.85
CA LEU A 7 21.04 -31.25 17.34
C LEU A 7 20.59 -32.34 16.36
N ARG A 8 20.50 -33.57 16.85
CA ARG A 8 19.89 -34.68 16.10
C ARG A 8 18.38 -34.58 16.27
N LEU A 9 17.71 -33.96 15.29
CA LEU A 9 16.25 -33.92 15.21
C LEU A 9 15.78 -35.17 14.46
N ILE A 10 14.80 -35.89 15.02
CA ILE A 10 14.34 -37.16 14.50
C ILE A 10 13.15 -36.87 13.59
N VAL A 11 13.35 -37.11 12.30
CA VAL A 11 12.38 -36.72 11.28
C VAL A 11 11.69 -38.00 10.77
N SER A 12 10.52 -38.35 11.31
CA SER A 12 9.91 -39.66 11.07
C SER A 12 9.23 -39.79 9.70
N ARG A 13 9.50 -40.89 8.98
CA ARG A 13 8.59 -41.47 7.98
C ARG A 13 8.56 -43.00 8.13
N SER A 14 7.37 -43.56 8.35
CA SER A 14 6.98 -44.96 8.14
C SER A 14 8.07 -46.05 8.24
N ARG A 15 8.11 -46.69 9.41
CA ARG A 15 8.50 -48.09 9.74
C ARG A 15 9.79 -48.76 9.22
N LEU A 16 10.58 -48.26 8.26
CA LEU A 16 11.76 -49.03 7.79
C LEU A 16 13.06 -48.27 7.47
N ASP A 17 13.14 -46.93 7.46
CA ASP A 17 14.43 -46.22 7.36
C ASP A 17 14.43 -44.92 8.18
N TRP A 18 15.42 -44.72 9.05
CA TRP A 18 15.57 -43.52 9.88
C TRP A 18 16.53 -42.53 9.20
N GLU A 19 16.01 -41.63 8.37
CA GLU A 19 16.81 -40.51 7.88
C GLU A 19 16.88 -39.40 8.94
N ILE A 20 18.07 -39.26 9.55
CA ILE A 20 18.35 -38.20 10.53
C ILE A 20 18.95 -37.02 9.78
N HIS A 21 18.27 -35.87 9.81
CA HIS A 21 18.77 -34.62 9.25
C HIS A 21 19.27 -33.68 10.36
N PRO A 22 20.59 -33.61 10.61
CA PRO A 22 21.14 -32.76 11.66
C PRO A 22 21.20 -31.30 11.22
N PHE A 23 20.79 -30.40 12.11
CA PHE A 23 20.89 -28.96 11.91
C PHE A 23 21.57 -28.31 13.12
N CYS A 24 22.28 -27.21 12.91
CA CYS A 24 22.80 -26.42 14.04
C CYS A 24 21.68 -25.57 14.66
N HIS A 25 21.90 -25.13 15.90
CA HIS A 25 20.98 -24.27 16.63
C HIS A 25 20.63 -23.00 15.84
N ASP A 26 21.63 -22.33 15.24
CA ASP A 26 21.43 -21.10 14.47
C ASP A 26 20.54 -21.30 13.24
N CYS A 27 20.66 -22.44 12.55
CA CYS A 27 19.80 -22.77 11.41
C CYS A 27 18.34 -22.97 11.83
N ILE A 28 18.12 -23.66 12.96
CA ILE A 28 16.76 -23.86 13.51
C ILE A 28 16.17 -22.52 13.96
N LEU A 29 16.96 -21.68 14.62
CA LEU A 29 16.55 -20.34 15.05
C LEU A 29 16.20 -19.45 13.85
N GLY A 30 17.03 -19.45 12.81
CA GLY A 30 16.80 -18.69 11.58
C GLY A 30 15.53 -19.15 10.87
N LEU A 31 15.32 -20.47 10.78
CA LEU A 31 14.10 -21.04 10.21
C LEU A 31 12.85 -20.67 11.01
N ALA A 32 12.89 -20.80 12.34
CA ALA A 32 11.78 -20.42 13.22
C ALA A 32 11.46 -18.92 13.13
N SER A 33 12.49 -18.08 13.10
CA SER A 33 12.33 -16.61 12.96
C SER A 33 11.71 -16.24 11.62
N ALA A 34 12.07 -16.93 10.55
CA ALA A 34 11.52 -16.69 9.22
C ALA A 34 10.10 -17.28 9.05
N ALA A 35 9.78 -18.38 9.75
CA ALA A 35 8.44 -18.94 9.83
C ALA A 35 7.45 -18.04 10.58
N VAL A 36 7.91 -17.22 11.52
CA VAL A 36 7.09 -16.15 12.12
C VAL A 36 6.64 -15.13 11.07
N GLY A 37 7.47 -14.82 10.06
CA GLY A 37 7.18 -13.84 9.02
C GLY A 37 6.35 -14.41 7.86
N GLU A 38 6.98 -15.21 7.00
CA GLU A 38 6.41 -15.58 5.69
C GLU A 38 6.69 -17.04 5.26
N ILE A 39 7.55 -17.78 5.98
CA ILE A 39 7.91 -19.16 5.56
C ILE A 39 6.80 -20.16 5.96
N PRO A 40 6.42 -21.09 5.06
CA PRO A 40 5.38 -22.09 5.35
C PRO A 40 5.81 -23.05 6.46
N LEU A 41 4.93 -23.19 7.45
CA LEU A 41 4.93 -24.29 8.41
C LEU A 41 4.88 -25.65 7.69
N ALA A 42 5.23 -26.72 8.39
CA ALA A 42 4.97 -28.06 7.88
C ALA A 42 3.46 -28.25 7.71
N LYS A 43 3.06 -29.01 6.68
CA LYS A 43 1.66 -29.39 6.46
C LYS A 43 1.10 -29.98 7.75
N GLY A 44 -0.04 -29.48 8.20
CA GLY A 44 -0.63 -29.95 9.44
C GLY A 44 -0.39 -29.08 10.68
N GLY A 45 0.34 -27.96 10.57
CA GLY A 45 0.58 -27.08 11.72
C GLY A 45 1.41 -27.72 12.85
N ILE A 46 2.09 -28.84 12.61
CA ILE A 46 2.77 -29.62 13.67
C ILE A 46 4.23 -29.20 13.95
N GLY A 47 4.76 -28.26 13.16
CA GLY A 47 6.14 -27.79 13.30
C GLY A 47 6.68 -27.12 12.04
N LEU A 48 8.01 -27.06 11.92
CA LEU A 48 8.70 -26.43 10.79
C LEU A 48 8.94 -27.45 9.67
N ARG A 49 9.02 -27.00 8.41
CA ARG A 49 9.41 -27.88 7.29
C ARG A 49 10.90 -28.23 7.38
N CYS A 50 11.25 -29.49 7.10
CA CYS A 50 12.65 -29.87 6.98
C CYS A 50 13.37 -29.03 5.89
N MET A 51 14.59 -28.59 6.18
CA MET A 51 15.40 -27.78 5.25
C MET A 51 16.11 -28.63 4.18
N MET A 52 16.08 -29.96 4.29
CA MET A 52 16.72 -30.86 3.33
C MET A 52 15.89 -30.95 2.05
N THR A 53 16.56 -30.79 0.90
CA THR A 53 15.91 -30.86 -0.41
C THR A 53 15.26 -32.23 -0.63
N GLY A 54 13.96 -32.26 -0.91
CA GLY A 54 13.20 -33.50 -1.12
C GLY A 54 12.66 -34.15 0.16
N CYS A 55 12.86 -33.55 1.33
CA CYS A 55 12.27 -34.01 2.59
C CYS A 55 11.02 -33.20 2.95
N ASP A 56 9.85 -33.86 2.94
CA ASP A 56 8.56 -33.24 3.33
C ASP A 56 8.21 -33.42 4.81
N ASN A 57 9.08 -34.08 5.57
CA ASN A 57 8.79 -34.39 6.96
C ASN A 57 8.92 -33.14 7.86
N PRO A 58 8.10 -33.04 8.92
CA PRO A 58 8.17 -31.93 9.86
C PRO A 58 9.35 -32.07 10.82
N ILE A 59 9.95 -30.96 11.18
CA ILE A 59 10.69 -30.79 12.43
C ILE A 59 9.66 -30.44 13.49
N LEU A 60 9.42 -31.34 14.45
CA LEU A 60 8.33 -31.20 15.41
C LEU A 60 8.59 -30.03 16.36
N TYR A 61 7.54 -29.23 16.62
CA TYR A 61 7.65 -28.11 17.56
C TYR A 61 8.10 -28.56 18.96
N SER A 62 7.62 -29.71 19.42
CA SER A 62 8.00 -30.31 20.71
C SER A 62 9.50 -30.59 20.86
N GLU A 63 10.20 -30.85 19.75
CA GLU A 63 11.64 -31.12 19.74
C GLU A 63 12.48 -29.84 19.80
N ILE A 64 11.98 -28.75 19.20
CA ILE A 64 12.71 -27.48 19.10
C ILE A 64 12.27 -26.42 20.11
N TYR A 65 11.12 -26.60 20.77
CA TYR A 65 10.52 -25.64 21.71
C TYR A 65 11.55 -25.03 22.67
N LYS A 66 12.28 -25.89 23.39
CA LYS A 66 13.25 -25.48 24.42
C LYS A 66 14.48 -24.75 23.88
N LEU A 67 14.69 -24.77 22.56
CA LEU A 67 15.82 -24.14 21.89
C LEU A 67 15.51 -22.73 21.41
N LEU A 68 14.23 -22.37 21.33
CA LEU A 68 13.76 -21.10 20.80
C LEU A 68 13.64 -20.06 21.92
N PRO A 69 13.98 -18.79 21.66
CA PRO A 69 13.64 -17.65 22.53
C PRO A 69 12.13 -17.50 22.73
N THR A 70 11.71 -17.05 23.91
CA THR A 70 10.29 -16.92 24.31
C THR A 70 9.46 -16.06 23.34
N ASN A 71 10.04 -15.01 22.76
CA ASN A 71 9.35 -14.18 21.78
C ASN A 71 9.06 -14.91 20.45
N ILE A 72 9.89 -15.89 20.08
CA ILE A 72 9.70 -16.71 18.88
C ILE A 72 8.74 -17.87 19.20
N GLN A 73 8.85 -18.48 20.37
CA GLN A 73 7.93 -19.52 20.85
C GLN A 73 6.48 -19.05 20.75
N ASN A 74 6.14 -17.92 21.39
CA ASN A 74 4.77 -17.41 21.43
C ASN A 74 4.22 -17.16 20.01
N LYS A 75 5.01 -16.54 19.13
CA LYS A 75 4.60 -16.25 17.76
C LYS A 75 4.47 -17.51 16.91
N LEU A 76 5.33 -18.50 17.11
CA LEU A 76 5.28 -19.75 16.37
C LEU A 76 4.10 -20.61 16.83
N GLU A 77 3.79 -20.62 18.13
CA GLU A 77 2.57 -21.22 18.69
C GLU A 77 1.31 -20.59 18.12
N GLU A 78 1.23 -19.26 18.06
CA GLU A 78 0.12 -18.54 17.42
C GLU A 78 -0.09 -19.02 15.98
N ARG A 79 0.98 -19.10 15.16
CA ARG A 79 0.86 -19.57 13.76
C ARG A 79 0.53 -21.05 13.62
N ILE A 80 1.11 -21.89 14.46
CA ILE A 80 0.80 -23.33 14.51
C ILE A 80 -0.68 -23.52 14.85
N PHE A 81 -1.17 -22.78 15.82
CA PHE A 81 -2.56 -22.80 16.22
C PHE A 81 -3.49 -22.26 15.13
N GLU A 82 -3.08 -21.20 14.42
CA GLU A 82 -3.79 -20.68 13.23
C GLU A 82 -3.95 -21.75 12.15
N GLU A 83 -2.87 -22.44 11.77
CA GLU A 83 -2.89 -23.49 10.75
C GLU A 83 -3.81 -24.64 11.19
N ASN A 84 -3.72 -25.03 12.46
CA ASN A 84 -4.57 -26.09 13.04
C ASN A 84 -6.05 -25.71 13.04
N ILE A 85 -6.38 -24.46 13.37
CA ILE A 85 -7.74 -23.94 13.27
C ILE A 85 -8.20 -23.88 11.81
N GLY A 86 -7.33 -23.44 10.88
CA GLY A 86 -7.66 -23.40 9.45
C GLY A 86 -7.90 -24.78 8.84
N MET A 87 -7.28 -25.82 9.39
CA MET A 87 -7.52 -27.21 9.00
C MET A 87 -8.73 -27.85 9.70
N ALA A 88 -9.11 -27.35 10.88
CA ALA A 88 -10.38 -27.73 11.47
C ALA A 88 -11.45 -27.15 10.54
N LEU A 89 -12.22 -28.03 9.89
CA LEU A 89 -13.36 -27.69 9.03
C LEU A 89 -14.48 -27.07 9.88
N ILE A 90 -14.21 -25.93 10.52
CA ILE A 90 -15.16 -25.15 11.29
C ILE A 90 -15.86 -24.26 10.28
N ASP A 91 -17.08 -24.65 9.92
CA ASP A 91 -17.95 -23.83 9.10
C ASP A 91 -18.21 -22.50 9.84
N ASN A 92 -18.06 -21.38 9.14
CA ASN A 92 -18.33 -20.02 9.66
C ASN A 92 -17.37 -19.47 10.74
N LEU A 93 -16.11 -19.90 10.76
CA LEU A 93 -15.07 -19.22 11.53
C LEU A 93 -14.70 -17.86 10.88
N GLU A 94 -14.86 -16.77 11.64
CA GLU A 94 -14.44 -15.43 11.23
C GLU A 94 -13.38 -14.85 12.17
N ARG A 95 -12.55 -13.95 11.65
CA ARG A 95 -11.41 -13.36 12.38
C ARG A 95 -11.49 -11.84 12.44
N CYS A 96 -11.13 -11.30 13.59
CA CYS A 96 -11.00 -9.86 13.80
C CYS A 96 -9.79 -9.31 13.03
N LYS A 97 -9.99 -8.24 12.25
CA LYS A 97 -8.92 -7.60 11.47
C LYS A 97 -7.92 -6.79 12.29
N LYS A 98 -8.27 -6.42 13.53
CA LYS A 98 -7.41 -5.60 14.40
C LYS A 98 -6.52 -6.43 15.33
N CYS A 99 -7.07 -7.50 15.93
CA CYS A 99 -6.33 -8.32 16.90
C CYS A 99 -6.27 -9.81 16.54
N ASN A 100 -6.76 -10.21 15.35
CA ASN A 100 -6.77 -11.58 14.85
C ASN A 100 -7.55 -12.60 15.70
N PHE A 101 -8.33 -12.11 16.67
CA PHE A 101 -9.24 -12.94 17.47
C PHE A 101 -10.23 -13.69 16.57
N ALA A 102 -10.28 -15.01 16.72
CA ALA A 102 -11.14 -15.90 15.92
C ALA A 102 -12.39 -16.27 16.72
N ILE A 103 -13.55 -16.23 16.05
CA ILE A 103 -14.85 -16.60 16.62
C ILE A 103 -15.68 -17.32 15.57
N GLU A 104 -16.39 -18.36 16.00
CA GLU A 104 -17.39 -19.03 15.19
C GLU A 104 -18.70 -18.24 15.28
N LEU A 105 -19.25 -17.83 14.13
CA LEU A 105 -20.51 -17.10 14.07
C LEU A 105 -21.58 -17.99 13.45
N GLU A 106 -22.56 -18.40 14.26
CA GLU A 106 -23.68 -19.25 13.81
C GLU A 106 -24.54 -18.59 12.73
N MET A 107 -24.64 -17.26 12.78
CA MET A 107 -25.47 -16.48 11.87
C MET A 107 -24.69 -16.14 10.59
N ASP A 108 -25.34 -16.33 9.45
CA ASP A 108 -24.80 -15.91 8.16
C ASP A 108 -24.68 -14.38 8.06
N LYS A 109 -23.92 -13.92 7.07
CA LYS A 109 -23.61 -12.50 6.86
C LYS A 109 -24.83 -11.65 6.49
N ASN A 110 -25.91 -12.25 5.98
CA ASN A 110 -27.13 -11.49 5.65
C ASN A 110 -27.97 -11.22 6.90
N THR A 111 -27.98 -12.16 7.85
CA THR A 111 -28.72 -12.02 9.10
C THR A 111 -27.96 -11.18 10.12
N ASN A 112 -26.66 -11.41 10.29
CA ASN A 112 -25.80 -10.56 11.10
C ASN A 112 -24.70 -9.95 10.22
N LYS A 113 -24.82 -8.66 9.90
CA LYS A 113 -23.87 -7.93 9.04
C LYS A 113 -22.66 -7.38 9.80
N VAL A 114 -22.65 -7.44 11.13
CA VAL A 114 -21.64 -6.81 11.98
C VAL A 114 -20.81 -7.89 12.66
N PHE A 115 -19.50 -7.77 12.52
CA PHE A 115 -18.54 -8.52 13.32
C PHE A 115 -18.24 -7.68 14.55
N ASP A 116 -18.50 -8.22 15.74
CA ASP A 116 -18.19 -7.58 17.01
C ASP A 116 -17.09 -8.36 17.73
N CYS A 117 -15.92 -7.75 17.85
CA CYS A 117 -14.77 -8.42 18.45
C CYS A 117 -14.80 -8.32 19.98
N ILE A 118 -15.08 -9.44 20.66
CA ILE A 118 -15.06 -9.49 22.13
C ILE A 118 -13.67 -9.28 22.77
N ALA A 119 -12.59 -9.38 22.00
CA ALA A 119 -11.22 -9.21 22.50
C ALA A 119 -10.72 -7.76 22.45
N CYS A 120 -11.13 -6.97 21.45
CA CYS A 120 -10.65 -5.60 21.26
C CYS A 120 -11.76 -4.56 21.03
N ASN A 121 -13.03 -4.98 21.10
CA ASN A 121 -14.23 -4.16 20.91
C ASN A 121 -14.30 -3.43 19.56
N ALA A 122 -13.54 -3.90 18.57
CA ALA A 122 -13.61 -3.37 17.22
C ALA A 122 -14.79 -3.99 16.47
N GLN A 123 -15.50 -3.15 15.72
CA GLN A 123 -16.68 -3.54 14.95
C GLN A 123 -16.45 -3.30 13.45
N PHE A 124 -16.81 -4.27 12.62
CA PHE A 124 -16.65 -4.20 11.17
C PHE A 124 -17.87 -4.76 10.45
N CYS A 125 -18.12 -4.31 9.23
CA CYS A 125 -19.07 -4.97 8.35
C CYS A 125 -18.51 -6.32 7.86
N ARG A 126 -19.24 -7.42 8.04
CA ARG A 126 -18.87 -8.77 7.56
C ARG A 126 -18.94 -8.91 6.03
N ILE A 127 -19.66 -8.01 5.35
CA ILE A 127 -19.87 -8.02 3.90
C ILE A 127 -18.80 -7.18 3.20
N CYS A 128 -18.72 -5.89 3.55
CA CYS A 128 -17.83 -4.95 2.88
C CYS A 128 -16.52 -4.71 3.62
N GLU A 129 -16.37 -5.32 4.80
CA GLU A 129 -15.09 -5.41 5.48
C GLU A 129 -14.52 -4.08 6.01
N ARG A 130 -15.32 -3.00 5.96
CA ARG A 130 -15.06 -1.67 6.51
C ARG A 130 -15.41 -1.60 8.01
N ASP A 131 -14.89 -0.59 8.70
CA ASP A 131 -15.27 -0.30 10.08
C ASP A 131 -16.78 0.00 10.17
N TRP A 132 -17.42 -0.47 11.24
CA TRP A 132 -18.84 -0.25 11.49
C TRP A 132 -19.02 1.00 12.34
N ASP A 133 -18.89 2.16 11.71
CA ASP A 133 -18.93 3.49 12.32
C ASP A 133 -20.16 4.30 11.92
N ASP A 134 -20.26 5.54 12.39
CA ASP A 134 -21.37 6.46 12.07
C ASP A 134 -21.52 6.73 10.56
N GLU A 135 -20.48 6.52 9.74
CA GLU A 135 -20.57 6.67 8.30
C GLU A 135 -21.19 5.45 7.63
N HIS A 136 -20.92 4.23 8.13
CA HIS A 136 -21.52 3.01 7.60
C HIS A 136 -22.91 2.73 8.21
N ILE A 137 -23.16 3.13 9.46
CA ILE A 137 -24.44 2.90 10.14
C ILE A 137 -25.58 3.56 9.37
N GLY A 138 -26.59 2.76 9.01
CA GLY A 138 -27.75 3.23 8.25
C GLY A 138 -27.57 3.24 6.73
N LEU A 139 -26.36 2.95 6.22
CA LEU A 139 -26.10 2.78 4.79
C LEU A 139 -25.89 1.30 4.44
N SER A 140 -26.32 0.93 3.25
CA SER A 140 -25.95 -0.35 2.64
C SER A 140 -24.50 -0.35 2.17
N CYS A 141 -23.90 -1.53 2.05
CA CYS A 141 -22.55 -1.68 1.51
C CYS A 141 -22.42 -1.14 0.09
N GLU A 142 -23.50 -1.17 -0.70
CA GLU A 142 -23.53 -0.61 -2.05
C GLU A 142 -23.54 0.91 -2.05
N GLU A 143 -24.29 1.54 -1.14
CA GLU A 143 -24.28 2.99 -0.96
C GLU A 143 -22.91 3.50 -0.49
N MET A 144 -22.24 2.75 0.39
CA MET A 144 -20.86 3.05 0.79
C MET A 144 -19.89 2.97 -0.39
N ASP A 145 -20.00 1.95 -1.25
CA ASP A 145 -19.16 1.85 -2.45
C ASP A 145 -19.42 3.00 -3.44
N ARG A 146 -20.69 3.41 -3.61
CA ARG A 146 -21.05 4.57 -4.43
C ARG A 146 -20.51 5.88 -3.84
N LYS A 147 -20.55 6.04 -2.51
CA LYS A 147 -19.96 7.17 -1.79
C LYS A 147 -18.44 7.22 -2.02
N ASP A 148 -17.74 6.12 -1.78
CA ASP A 148 -16.28 6.03 -1.98
C ASP A 148 -15.87 6.40 -3.41
N LYS A 149 -16.62 5.91 -4.41
CA LYS A 149 -16.39 6.25 -5.82
C LYS A 149 -16.59 7.73 -6.11
N ARG A 150 -17.65 8.34 -5.57
CA ARG A 150 -17.92 9.77 -5.70
C ARG A 150 -16.82 10.59 -5.04
N ASP A 151 -16.49 10.29 -3.79
CA ASP A 151 -15.48 11.00 -3.02
C ASP A 151 -14.09 10.87 -3.68
N LYS A 152 -13.78 9.70 -4.27
CA LYS A 152 -12.58 9.52 -5.08
C LYS A 152 -12.59 10.40 -6.34
N LYS A 153 -13.70 10.43 -7.08
CA LYS A 153 -13.84 11.29 -8.27
C LYS A 153 -13.66 12.76 -7.89
N GLU A 154 -14.29 13.23 -6.82
CA GLU A 154 -14.15 14.59 -6.31
C GLU A 154 -12.69 14.93 -5.96
N ARG A 155 -12.00 14.05 -5.24
CA ARG A 155 -10.56 14.22 -4.92
C ARG A 155 -9.68 14.28 -6.17
N GLU A 156 -9.99 13.49 -7.20
CA GLU A 156 -9.28 13.52 -8.48
C GLU A 156 -9.49 14.84 -9.22
N ILE A 157 -10.72 15.37 -9.20
CA ILE A 157 -11.06 16.69 -9.77
C ILE A 157 -10.32 17.80 -9.02
N GLU A 158 -10.39 17.83 -7.69
CA GLU A 158 -9.67 18.79 -6.86
C GLU A 158 -8.17 18.77 -7.13
N LYS A 159 -7.60 17.58 -7.31
CA LYS A 159 -6.19 17.42 -7.67
C LYS A 159 -5.89 18.02 -9.05
N LYS A 160 -6.69 17.75 -10.08
CA LYS A 160 -6.52 18.34 -11.42
C LYS A 160 -6.59 19.87 -11.37
N LEU A 161 -7.57 20.42 -10.66
CA LEU A 161 -7.74 21.86 -10.47
C LEU A 161 -6.54 22.49 -9.75
N ASN A 162 -6.05 21.85 -8.69
CA ASN A 162 -4.86 22.30 -7.98
C ASN A 162 -3.61 22.25 -8.87
N GLU A 163 -3.45 21.20 -9.67
CA GLU A 163 -2.32 21.05 -10.60
C GLU A 163 -2.35 22.04 -11.77
N ALA A 164 -3.53 22.58 -12.12
CA ALA A 164 -3.67 23.63 -13.11
C ALA A 164 -2.99 24.94 -12.66
N ILE A 165 -3.20 25.34 -11.39
CA ILE A 165 -2.67 26.59 -10.84
C ILE A 165 -1.25 26.38 -10.29
N VAL A 166 -1.06 25.35 -9.46
CA VAL A 166 0.17 25.16 -8.70
C VAL A 166 1.24 24.52 -9.58
N ARG A 167 2.40 25.16 -9.65
CA ARG A 167 3.58 24.63 -10.36
C ARG A 167 4.54 23.99 -9.37
N LYS A 168 5.21 22.93 -9.79
CA LYS A 168 6.21 22.21 -8.99
C LYS A 168 7.55 22.26 -9.68
N CYS A 169 8.61 22.51 -8.92
CA CYS A 169 9.96 22.45 -9.45
C CYS A 169 10.28 21.01 -9.88
N PRO A 170 10.70 20.76 -11.13
CA PRO A 170 10.97 19.41 -11.61
C PRO A 170 12.21 18.78 -10.97
N LYS A 171 13.10 19.58 -10.37
CA LYS A 171 14.32 19.11 -9.70
C LYS A 171 14.09 18.75 -8.22
N CYS A 172 13.34 19.54 -7.47
CA CYS A 172 13.21 19.39 -6.02
C CYS A 172 11.77 19.29 -5.50
N GLY A 173 10.77 19.31 -6.38
CA GLY A 173 9.36 19.09 -6.04
C GLY A 173 8.65 20.24 -5.32
N ILE A 174 9.34 21.32 -4.94
CA ILE A 174 8.71 22.43 -4.21
C ILE A 174 7.60 23.08 -5.06
N ALA A 175 6.43 23.24 -4.44
CA ALA A 175 5.27 23.87 -5.05
C ALA A 175 5.36 25.41 -4.94
N PHE A 176 4.93 26.11 -5.99
CA PHE A 176 4.92 27.58 -6.02
C PHE A 176 3.84 28.11 -6.96
N ILE A 177 3.41 29.35 -6.68
CA ILE A 177 2.49 30.14 -7.51
C ILE A 177 3.18 31.46 -7.80
N LYS A 178 3.08 31.94 -9.03
CA LYS A 178 3.61 33.25 -9.43
C LYS A 178 2.68 34.34 -8.89
N ARG A 179 3.22 35.29 -8.14
CA ARG A 179 2.49 36.51 -7.74
C ARG A 179 2.64 37.59 -8.80
N ASP A 180 3.89 37.97 -9.10
CA ASP A 180 4.21 39.06 -10.01
C ASP A 180 5.50 38.76 -10.81
N GLY A 181 5.81 39.62 -11.79
CA GLY A 181 7.07 39.57 -12.55
C GLY A 181 7.00 38.74 -13.84
N CYS A 182 8.16 38.27 -14.29
CA CYS A 182 8.30 37.57 -15.56
C CYS A 182 8.04 36.05 -15.45
N ASN A 183 7.77 35.41 -16.58
CA ASN A 183 7.43 33.98 -16.65
C ASN A 183 8.66 33.05 -16.59
N LYS A 184 9.89 33.58 -16.49
CA LYS A 184 11.10 32.81 -16.21
C LYS A 184 11.24 32.63 -14.69
N MET A 185 10.81 31.48 -14.18
CA MET A 185 10.91 31.15 -12.76
C MET A 185 12.26 30.50 -12.47
N THR A 186 12.86 30.84 -11.33
CA THR A 186 14.08 30.20 -10.84
C THR A 186 13.82 29.66 -9.44
N CYS A 187 13.95 28.35 -9.27
CA CYS A 187 13.79 27.69 -7.99
C CYS A 187 15.04 27.91 -7.11
N ARG A 188 14.88 27.82 -5.78
CA ARG A 188 15.99 27.88 -4.82
C ARG A 188 17.06 26.80 -5.06
N CYS A 189 16.72 25.68 -5.71
CA CYS A 189 17.66 24.62 -6.07
C CYS A 189 18.44 24.90 -7.39
N GLY A 190 18.26 26.09 -7.97
CA GLY A 190 18.91 26.56 -9.19
C GLY A 190 18.22 26.16 -10.51
N MET A 191 17.17 25.33 -10.46
CA MET A 191 16.42 24.94 -11.66
C MET A 191 15.56 26.09 -12.17
N THR A 192 15.68 26.40 -13.46
CA THR A 192 14.80 27.37 -14.14
C THR A 192 13.62 26.67 -14.81
N GLN A 193 12.47 27.34 -14.88
CA GLN A 193 11.27 26.80 -15.50
C GLN A 193 10.40 27.92 -16.08
N CYS A 194 9.75 27.66 -17.21
CA CYS A 194 8.72 28.54 -17.74
C CYS A 194 7.42 28.37 -16.93
N TYR A 195 6.88 29.44 -16.37
CA TYR A 195 5.61 29.36 -15.64
C TYR A 195 4.43 28.92 -16.53
N ILE A 196 4.49 29.33 -17.80
CA ILE A 196 3.45 29.14 -18.80
C ILE A 196 3.42 27.69 -19.31
N CYS A 197 4.48 27.25 -20.00
CA CYS A 197 4.52 25.93 -20.64
C CYS A 197 5.13 24.83 -19.75
N ARG A 198 5.57 25.15 -18.53
CA ARG A 198 6.25 24.24 -17.59
C ARG A 198 7.61 23.68 -18.07
N GLU A 199 8.14 24.12 -19.21
CA GLU A 199 9.45 23.67 -19.72
C GLU A 199 10.58 24.04 -18.74
N SER A 200 11.45 23.08 -18.45
CA SER A 200 12.54 23.18 -17.47
C SER A 200 13.89 23.51 -18.12
N GLY A 201 14.83 24.06 -17.34
CA GLY A 201 16.18 24.37 -17.84
C GLY A 201 16.21 25.53 -18.83
N ILE A 202 15.15 26.35 -18.87
CA ILE A 202 15.00 27.41 -19.85
C ILE A 202 15.88 28.63 -19.55
N GLN A 203 16.21 29.37 -20.60
CA GLN A 203 16.82 30.70 -20.54
C GLN A 203 15.90 31.76 -21.15
N TYR A 204 16.30 33.04 -21.13
CA TYR A 204 15.50 34.12 -21.73
C TYR A 204 15.28 33.94 -23.24
N ALA A 205 16.13 33.16 -23.91
CA ALA A 205 15.95 32.75 -25.30
C ALA A 205 14.72 31.85 -25.53
N HIS A 206 14.09 31.29 -24.50
CA HIS A 206 12.82 30.56 -24.62
C HIS A 206 11.66 31.49 -25.04
N PHE A 207 11.70 32.76 -24.59
CA PHE A 207 10.61 33.71 -24.82
C PHE A 207 10.76 34.45 -26.15
N CYS A 208 9.63 34.87 -26.72
CA CYS A 208 9.60 35.80 -27.83
C CYS A 208 10.19 37.15 -27.40
N GLN A 209 11.09 37.71 -28.23
CA GLN A 209 11.77 39.00 -27.99
C GLN A 209 11.24 40.12 -28.88
N HIS A 210 10.25 39.83 -29.74
CA HIS A 210 9.64 40.83 -30.61
C HIS A 210 8.67 41.70 -29.83
N PHE A 211 8.47 42.93 -30.32
CA PHE A 211 7.49 43.85 -29.76
C PHE A 211 6.08 43.26 -29.85
N ARG A 212 5.27 43.51 -28.82
CA ARG A 212 3.92 42.93 -28.74
C ARG A 212 2.95 43.77 -29.57
N ASP A 213 2.28 43.13 -30.51
CA ASP A 213 1.08 43.69 -31.13
C ASP A 213 -0.10 43.48 -30.16
N PRO A 214 -0.80 44.55 -29.71
CA PRO A 214 -1.98 44.43 -28.86
C PRO A 214 -3.11 43.60 -29.49
N ASN A 215 -3.18 43.54 -30.81
CA ASN A 215 -4.27 42.91 -31.56
C ASN A 215 -3.96 41.46 -31.98
N ASN A 216 -2.72 41.00 -31.83
CA ASN A 216 -2.33 39.64 -32.19
C ASN A 216 -1.69 38.91 -31.00
N PRO A 217 -2.32 37.85 -30.47
CA PRO A 217 -1.76 37.06 -29.38
C PRO A 217 -0.51 36.27 -29.80
N ASN A 218 -0.30 36.05 -31.09
CA ASN A 218 0.83 35.29 -31.63
C ASN A 218 1.86 36.20 -32.30
N CYS A 219 3.13 35.81 -32.21
CA CYS A 219 4.19 36.52 -32.90
C CYS A 219 4.28 36.07 -34.37
N ASN A 220 4.14 36.98 -35.32
CA ASN A 220 4.31 36.68 -36.75
C ASN A 220 5.78 36.62 -37.21
N HIS A 221 6.72 36.95 -36.31
CA HIS A 221 8.15 37.02 -36.62
C HIS A 221 8.94 35.80 -36.13
N CYS A 222 8.35 34.95 -35.28
CA CYS A 222 8.99 33.71 -34.83
C CYS A 222 8.00 32.68 -34.33
N ASN A 223 8.44 31.42 -34.26
CA ASN A 223 7.61 30.30 -33.84
C ASN A 223 7.59 30.08 -32.31
N LYS A 224 7.98 31.08 -31.51
CA LYS A 224 8.00 30.95 -30.04
C LYS A 224 6.60 31.15 -29.47
N LYS A 225 6.18 30.20 -28.63
CA LYS A 225 4.81 30.12 -28.06
C LYS A 225 4.65 30.80 -26.69
N CYS A 226 5.75 31.24 -26.08
CA CYS A 226 5.74 31.83 -24.75
C CYS A 226 6.28 33.26 -24.78
N PHE A 227 5.59 34.16 -24.09
CA PHE A 227 6.03 35.54 -23.90
C PHE A 227 6.47 35.77 -22.45
N LEU A 228 7.46 36.65 -22.29
CA LEU A 228 8.10 36.87 -21.00
C LEU A 228 7.16 37.47 -19.95
N HIS A 229 6.24 38.35 -20.38
CA HIS A 229 5.29 39.08 -19.52
C HIS A 229 3.84 38.82 -19.90
N GLU A 230 3.54 37.65 -20.45
CA GLU A 230 2.16 37.24 -20.63
C GLU A 230 1.47 36.93 -19.31
N ASP A 231 0.19 37.28 -19.25
CA ASP A 231 -0.68 37.01 -18.13
C ASP A 231 -0.97 35.51 -18.03
N ALA A 232 -0.37 34.88 -17.02
CA ALA A 232 -0.55 33.46 -16.77
C ALA A 232 -1.94 33.13 -16.22
N ASN A 233 -2.61 34.09 -15.56
CA ASN A 233 -3.91 33.86 -14.94
C ASN A 233 -4.96 33.51 -16.00
N LYS A 234 -4.92 34.17 -17.17
CA LYS A 234 -5.82 33.85 -18.28
C LYS A 234 -5.69 32.41 -18.77
N ARG A 235 -4.46 31.88 -18.81
CA ARG A 235 -4.23 30.47 -19.18
C ARG A 235 -4.68 29.52 -18.07
N ASP A 236 -4.40 29.86 -16.82
CA ASP A 236 -4.84 29.06 -15.67
C ASP A 236 -6.37 28.99 -15.60
N GLU A 237 -7.07 30.13 -15.78
CA GLU A 237 -8.53 30.22 -15.88
C GLU A 237 -9.08 29.37 -17.04
N GLN A 238 -8.44 29.43 -18.21
CA GLN A 238 -8.83 28.62 -19.35
C GLN A 238 -8.67 27.12 -19.07
N LEU A 239 -7.55 26.69 -18.48
CA LEU A 239 -7.32 25.30 -18.10
C LEU A 239 -8.33 24.81 -17.06
N ILE A 240 -8.66 25.64 -16.07
CA ILE A 240 -9.69 25.32 -15.07
C ILE A 240 -11.05 25.13 -15.73
N LYS A 241 -11.39 25.99 -16.70
CA LYS A 241 -12.63 25.88 -17.46
C LYS A 241 -12.68 24.59 -18.27
N GLU A 242 -11.61 24.28 -19.00
CA GLU A 242 -11.49 23.03 -19.78
C GLU A 242 -11.60 21.78 -18.89
N ILE A 243 -11.00 21.81 -17.69
CA ILE A 243 -11.15 20.71 -16.72
C ILE A 243 -12.61 20.57 -16.29
N ARG A 244 -13.30 21.66 -15.93
CA ARG A 244 -14.71 21.60 -15.50
C ARG A 244 -15.64 21.11 -16.61
N GLU A 245 -15.48 21.64 -17.82
CA GLU A 245 -16.28 21.23 -18.98
C GLU A 245 -16.05 19.76 -19.36
N GLY A 246 -14.81 19.27 -19.23
CA GLY A 246 -14.48 17.86 -19.44
C GLY A 246 -15.17 16.94 -18.43
N GLU A 247 -15.19 17.31 -17.15
CA GLU A 247 -15.87 16.52 -16.12
C GLU A 247 -17.40 16.54 -16.26
N GLU A 248 -17.98 17.66 -16.70
CA GLU A 248 -19.41 17.78 -17.00
C GLU A 248 -19.83 16.93 -18.20
N ALA A 249 -18.98 16.79 -19.22
CA ALA A 249 -19.25 15.96 -20.40
C ALA A 249 -19.13 14.44 -20.14
N GLU A 250 -18.39 14.05 -19.10
CA GLU A 250 -18.21 12.65 -18.68
C GLU A 250 -19.27 12.16 -17.67
N THR A 251 -20.18 13.04 -17.24
CA THR A 251 -21.24 12.76 -16.24
C THR A 251 -22.58 12.50 -16.91
#